data_AF-L1JMB1-F1
#
_entry.id   AF-L1JMB1-F1
#
_cell.length_a   1.000
_cell.length_b   1.000
_cell.length_c   1.000
_cell.angle_alpha   90.00
_cell.angle_beta   90.00
_cell.angle_gamma   90.00
#
_symmetry.space_group_name_H-M   'P 1'
#
loop_
_entity.id
_entity.type
_entity.pdbx_description
1 polymer ?
#
loop_
_entity_poly.entity_id
_entity_poly.type
_entity_poly.pdbx_seq_one_letter_code
_entity_poly.pdbx_strand_id
1 'polypeptide(L)'
;MGFCKEEKYFRLDCSYLWGTNVNSGEHLLLYCRKAFLEQFRFLQEQVLEQGALGWIQGSPGTGKTTTTLSFCMKLDRNEWSFKCIRLKARSNTCVVEVTGNKRRTCSVAKESEGKQMTLLLEGLSDGKKSLLVLDGYLTHQESHTRALVACIGWRDADRQNRRLIVVTSMASRGKVYDEEDREMGLKVHIVPSWRIDEYLEAVQFDEFYNKVGATLEMNVTGEALGFKMTTGPKSKEERVRHKHYLAGGSCRYMFDMTAADVLRSLDVALQSAPNLQDLFRGHVGASSGDMTNRLIATMVTQEKVVWFPVSKYVASNLAASVGAVDILRRMLTAFRGPRAMHGYLLEMLFFEEVRRDLSITYRGSSEPEVLKACNLVVIFDPSQDTDSLPHTRVCLKPISEFQGGWDAIIVDQDDKVVQFFQLTVAKDHSLKLSYFLTALEALGVPAGGTWTIRIVFVVPPEDGMLFRIASVKDEGALEQYMWKKGEERSMVQVASIDFNRGFVG
;
A
#
# COMPACT_ATOMS: atom_id res chain seq x y z
N MET A 1 -23.68 4.37 -17.45
CA MET A 1 -22.91 4.66 -16.23
C MET A 1 -23.56 3.97 -15.05
N GLY A 2 -22.81 3.61 -14.01
CA GLY A 2 -23.34 2.94 -12.83
C GLY A 2 -22.70 1.57 -12.56
N PHE A 3 -23.25 0.87 -11.58
CA PHE A 3 -22.82 -0.46 -11.20
C PHE A 3 -23.04 -1.47 -12.34
N CYS A 4 -22.09 -2.40 -12.48
CA CYS A 4 -22.20 -3.54 -13.37
C CYS A 4 -21.53 -4.77 -12.75
N LYS A 5 -21.85 -5.96 -13.30
CA LYS A 5 -21.35 -7.25 -12.82
C LYS A 5 -21.55 -7.43 -11.32
N GLU A 6 -22.82 -7.48 -10.90
CA GLU A 6 -23.20 -7.71 -9.49
C GLU A 6 -22.53 -6.69 -8.54
N GLU A 7 -22.53 -5.42 -8.96
CA GLU A 7 -21.94 -4.30 -8.22
C GLU A 7 -20.43 -4.38 -7.99
N LYS A 8 -19.72 -5.36 -8.57
CA LYS A 8 -18.25 -5.46 -8.47
C LYS A 8 -17.50 -4.38 -9.25
N TYR A 9 -18.13 -3.77 -10.24
CA TYR A 9 -17.53 -2.71 -11.04
C TYR A 9 -18.47 -1.52 -11.23
N PHE A 10 -17.91 -0.36 -11.53
CA PHE A 10 -18.64 0.87 -11.82
C PHE A 10 -18.10 1.54 -13.08
N ARG A 11 -18.98 1.85 -14.03
CA ARG A 11 -18.63 2.63 -15.23
C ARG A 11 -18.85 4.11 -15.00
N LEU A 12 -17.77 4.87 -14.95
CA LEU A 12 -17.74 6.33 -14.81
C LEU A 12 -17.38 6.95 -16.16
N ASP A 13 -18.17 7.90 -16.65
CA ASP A 13 -17.84 8.67 -17.84
C ASP A 13 -16.65 9.61 -17.54
N CYS A 14 -15.59 9.47 -18.34
CA CYS A 14 -14.36 10.23 -18.19
C CYS A 14 -14.59 11.73 -18.36
N SER A 15 -15.65 12.15 -19.03
CA SER A 15 -16.00 13.57 -19.20
C SER A 15 -16.26 14.27 -17.85
N TYR A 16 -16.58 13.54 -16.78
CA TYR A 16 -16.74 14.13 -15.45
C TYR A 16 -15.42 14.22 -14.67
N LEU A 17 -14.32 13.69 -15.20
CA LEU A 17 -12.99 13.80 -14.61
C LEU A 17 -12.38 15.19 -14.88
N TRP A 18 -11.55 15.63 -13.95
CA TRP A 18 -10.94 16.96 -14.00
C TRP A 18 -9.93 17.08 -15.14
N GLY A 19 -10.08 18.10 -15.98
CA GLY A 19 -9.12 18.42 -17.05
C GLY A 19 -9.41 17.74 -18.39
N THR A 20 -10.49 16.96 -18.52
CA THR A 20 -10.93 16.44 -19.82
C THR A 20 -11.92 17.41 -20.46
N ASN A 21 -11.48 18.15 -21.49
CA ASN A 21 -12.36 19.02 -22.28
C ASN A 21 -13.16 18.25 -23.35
N VAL A 22 -12.97 16.93 -23.45
CA VAL A 22 -13.49 16.13 -24.57
C VAL A 22 -14.61 15.21 -24.07
N ASN A 23 -15.75 15.26 -24.75
CA ASN A 23 -16.75 14.19 -24.69
C ASN A 23 -16.23 13.03 -25.53
N SER A 24 -15.26 12.25 -25.01
CA SER A 24 -14.70 11.12 -25.75
C SER A 24 -15.62 9.90 -25.79
N GLY A 25 -16.70 9.90 -25.00
CA GLY A 25 -17.54 8.71 -24.79
C GLY A 25 -16.80 7.59 -24.05
N GLU A 26 -15.59 7.85 -23.57
CA GLU A 26 -14.79 6.88 -22.84
C GLU A 26 -15.30 6.74 -21.41
N HIS A 27 -15.29 5.49 -20.94
CA HIS A 27 -15.64 5.16 -19.59
C HIS A 27 -14.42 4.64 -18.84
N LEU A 28 -14.19 5.19 -17.65
CA LEU A 28 -13.33 4.63 -16.64
C LEU A 28 -14.09 3.49 -15.96
N LEU A 29 -13.49 2.30 -15.96
CA LEU A 29 -14.02 1.14 -15.25
C LEU A 29 -13.34 1.06 -13.88
N LEU A 30 -14.13 1.22 -12.83
CA LEU A 30 -13.67 1.18 -11.44
C LEU A 30 -14.03 -0.17 -10.82
N TYR A 31 -13.12 -0.75 -10.04
CA TYR A 31 -13.42 -1.92 -9.21
C TYR A 31 -13.99 -1.47 -7.85
N CYS A 32 -15.17 -1.99 -7.52
CA CYS A 32 -15.94 -1.63 -6.33
C CYS A 32 -15.54 -2.49 -5.13
N ARG A 33 -14.30 -2.33 -4.65
CA ARG A 33 -13.86 -3.00 -3.41
C ARG A 33 -14.71 -2.58 -2.20
N LYS A 34 -14.63 -3.32 -1.10
CA LYS A 34 -15.37 -3.03 0.15
C LYS A 34 -15.34 -1.55 0.56
N ALA A 35 -14.17 -0.92 0.58
CA ALA A 35 -14.04 0.50 0.94
C ALA A 35 -14.74 1.48 -0.03
N PHE A 36 -14.90 1.11 -1.32
CA PHE A 36 -15.69 1.89 -2.27
C PHE A 36 -17.16 1.92 -1.84
N LEU A 37 -17.70 0.74 -1.49
CA LEU A 37 -19.08 0.58 -1.05
C LEU A 37 -19.33 1.24 0.31
N GLU A 38 -18.37 1.15 1.23
CA GLU A 38 -18.42 1.83 2.52
C GLU A 38 -18.41 3.36 2.39
N GLN A 39 -17.62 3.91 1.47
CA GLN A 39 -17.65 5.34 1.18
C GLN A 39 -19.00 5.76 0.54
N PHE A 40 -19.55 4.94 -0.36
CA PHE A 40 -20.90 5.15 -0.92
C PHE A 40 -21.96 5.19 0.18
N ARG A 41 -21.92 4.22 1.10
CA ARG A 41 -22.83 4.15 2.25
C ARG A 41 -22.69 5.38 3.15
N PHE A 42 -21.46 5.77 3.46
CA PHE A 42 -21.18 6.98 4.24
C PHE A 42 -21.78 8.23 3.58
N LEU A 43 -21.58 8.41 2.27
CA LEU A 43 -22.12 9.55 1.53
C LEU A 43 -23.66 9.55 1.51
N GLN A 44 -24.28 8.39 1.39
CA GLN A 44 -25.73 8.24 1.42
C GLN A 44 -26.30 8.56 2.81
N GLU A 45 -25.87 7.81 3.82
CA GLU A 45 -26.48 7.83 5.15
C GLU A 45 -26.10 9.07 5.96
N GLN A 46 -24.81 9.44 5.96
CA GLN A 46 -24.32 10.53 6.80
C GLN A 46 -24.46 11.87 6.11
N VAL A 47 -24.11 11.96 4.82
CA VAL A 47 -24.10 13.24 4.12
C VAL A 47 -25.49 13.57 3.59
N LEU A 48 -26.06 12.77 2.67
CA LEU A 48 -27.34 13.13 2.06
C LEU A 48 -28.50 13.09 3.06
N GLU A 49 -28.68 11.98 3.76
CA GLU A 49 -29.84 11.76 4.63
C GLU A 49 -29.75 12.58 5.92
N GLN A 50 -28.61 12.50 6.64
CA GLN A 50 -28.44 13.20 7.92
C GLN A 50 -27.94 14.65 7.80
N GLY A 51 -27.50 15.09 6.62
CA GLY A 51 -27.04 16.46 6.42
C GLY A 51 -25.67 16.79 7.00
N ALA A 52 -24.85 15.79 7.33
CA ALA A 52 -23.53 15.99 7.92
C ALA A 52 -22.55 16.69 6.97
N LEU A 53 -21.53 17.37 7.53
CA LEU A 53 -20.31 17.71 6.77
C LEU A 53 -19.56 16.41 6.48
N GLY A 54 -19.55 15.97 5.23
CA GLY A 54 -18.82 14.77 4.86
C GLY A 54 -17.33 15.05 4.76
N TRP A 55 -16.49 14.43 5.58
CA TRP A 55 -15.03 14.57 5.52
C TRP A 55 -14.35 13.25 5.14
N ILE A 56 -13.99 13.11 3.87
CA ILE A 56 -13.39 11.90 3.31
C ILE A 56 -11.89 12.04 3.27
N GLN A 57 -11.19 11.14 3.95
CA GLN A 57 -9.74 11.18 4.09
C GLN A 57 -9.08 9.82 3.85
N GLY A 58 -7.80 9.82 3.51
CA GLY A 58 -7.01 8.60 3.26
C GLY A 58 -5.75 8.90 2.48
N SER A 59 -4.79 7.98 2.44
CA SER A 59 -3.55 8.14 1.66
C SER A 59 -3.80 8.51 0.18
N PRO A 60 -2.88 9.19 -0.50
CA PRO A 60 -2.95 9.39 -1.95
C PRO A 60 -3.13 8.06 -2.69
N GLY A 61 -3.94 8.07 -3.75
CA GLY A 61 -4.12 6.87 -4.57
C GLY A 61 -5.00 5.77 -3.97
N THR A 62 -5.88 6.08 -3.00
CA THR A 62 -6.83 5.10 -2.45
C THR A 62 -8.20 5.04 -3.16
N GLY A 63 -8.46 5.94 -4.11
CA GLY A 63 -9.72 5.98 -4.87
C GLY A 63 -10.79 6.97 -4.38
N LYS A 64 -10.52 7.74 -3.31
CA LYS A 64 -11.48 8.67 -2.68
C LYS A 64 -12.23 9.55 -3.68
N THR A 65 -11.47 10.26 -4.50
CA THR A 65 -11.96 11.26 -5.47
C THR A 65 -12.86 10.62 -6.53
N THR A 66 -12.44 9.49 -7.12
CA THR A 66 -13.22 8.77 -8.12
C THR A 66 -14.48 8.16 -7.52
N THR A 67 -14.40 7.60 -6.31
CA THR A 67 -15.58 7.09 -5.60
C THR A 67 -16.60 8.18 -5.28
N THR A 68 -16.16 9.35 -4.80
CA THR A 68 -17.08 10.49 -4.56
C THR A 68 -17.75 10.97 -5.84
N LEU A 69 -17.00 11.03 -6.95
CA LEU A 69 -17.57 11.43 -8.24
C LEU A 69 -18.57 10.38 -8.76
N SER A 70 -18.26 9.10 -8.64
CA SER A 70 -19.18 8.00 -8.96
C SER A 70 -20.47 8.08 -8.15
N PHE A 71 -20.40 8.46 -6.88
CA PHE A 71 -21.58 8.68 -6.04
C PHE A 71 -22.43 9.84 -6.58
N CYS A 72 -21.80 10.99 -6.90
CA CYS A 72 -22.49 12.15 -7.47
C CYS A 72 -23.22 11.79 -8.78
N MET A 73 -22.63 10.91 -9.60
CA MET A 73 -23.23 10.42 -10.85
C MET A 73 -24.47 9.55 -10.65
N LYS A 74 -24.65 8.96 -9.47
CA LYS A 74 -25.77 8.07 -9.14
C LYS A 74 -26.96 8.83 -8.55
N LEU A 75 -26.81 10.12 -8.25
CA LEU A 75 -27.90 10.94 -7.73
C LEU A 75 -29.01 11.12 -8.77
N ASP A 76 -30.25 11.18 -8.30
CA ASP A 76 -31.37 11.57 -9.15
C ASP A 76 -31.21 13.03 -9.56
N ARG A 77 -30.97 13.25 -10.86
CA ARG A 77 -30.75 14.58 -11.46
C ARG A 77 -31.99 15.47 -11.44
N ASN A 78 -33.16 14.89 -11.18
CA ASN A 78 -34.39 15.67 -11.00
C ASN A 78 -34.40 16.33 -9.63
N GLU A 79 -33.89 15.64 -8.61
CA GLU A 79 -33.85 16.09 -7.22
C GLU A 79 -32.58 16.88 -6.89
N TRP A 80 -31.42 16.38 -7.32
CA TRP A 80 -30.10 16.88 -6.95
C TRP A 80 -29.35 17.52 -8.12
N SER A 81 -28.82 18.72 -7.88
CA SER A 81 -27.69 19.27 -8.64
C SER A 81 -26.40 19.02 -7.88
N PHE A 82 -25.27 18.97 -8.58
CA PHE A 82 -23.98 18.93 -7.89
C PHE A 82 -22.87 19.70 -8.59
N LYS A 83 -21.89 20.12 -7.80
CA LYS A 83 -20.67 20.80 -8.26
C LYS A 83 -19.45 20.20 -7.58
N CYS A 84 -18.45 19.87 -8.39
CA CYS A 84 -17.17 19.34 -7.94
C CYS A 84 -16.08 20.39 -8.20
N ILE A 85 -15.47 20.88 -7.12
CA ILE A 85 -14.38 21.85 -7.13
C ILE A 85 -13.10 21.10 -6.75
N ARG A 86 -12.17 20.99 -7.70
CA ARG A 86 -10.84 20.43 -7.45
C ARG A 86 -9.83 21.54 -7.25
N LEU A 87 -9.44 21.68 -5.99
CA LEU A 87 -8.33 22.52 -5.57
C LEU A 87 -7.00 21.88 -5.97
N LYS A 88 -6.04 22.70 -6.39
CA LYS A 88 -4.69 22.25 -6.77
C LYS A 88 -3.65 23.15 -6.13
N ALA A 89 -2.59 22.54 -5.58
CA ALA A 89 -1.54 23.26 -4.88
C ALA A 89 -0.79 24.30 -5.74
N ARG A 90 -0.71 24.10 -7.07
CA ARG A 90 0.15 24.92 -7.95
C ARG A 90 -0.52 25.39 -9.24
N SER A 91 -1.74 24.97 -9.51
CA SER A 91 -2.43 25.25 -10.77
C SER A 91 -3.86 25.67 -10.54
N ASN A 92 -4.54 26.09 -11.61
CA ASN A 92 -5.91 26.57 -11.56
C ASN A 92 -6.86 25.52 -10.96
N THR A 93 -7.84 26.04 -10.23
CA THR A 93 -8.93 25.24 -9.69
C THR A 93 -9.86 24.82 -10.81
N CYS A 94 -10.16 23.53 -10.89
CA CYS A 94 -11.06 22.99 -11.90
C CYS A 94 -12.44 22.78 -11.29
N VAL A 95 -13.47 23.27 -11.96
CA VAL A 95 -14.86 23.13 -11.52
C VAL A 95 -15.64 22.35 -12.56
N VAL A 96 -16.35 21.32 -12.12
CA VAL A 96 -17.34 20.60 -12.92
C VAL A 96 -18.69 20.78 -12.25
N GLU A 97 -19.66 21.29 -12.99
CA GLU A 97 -21.02 21.50 -12.54
C GLU A 97 -21.99 20.67 -13.38
N VAL A 98 -22.94 20.01 -12.72
CA VAL A 98 -23.99 19.25 -13.37
C VAL A 98 -25.34 19.64 -12.79
N THR A 99 -26.20 20.15 -13.67
CA THR A 99 -27.55 20.60 -13.34
C THR A 99 -28.51 20.02 -14.37
N GLY A 100 -29.38 19.11 -13.92
CA GLY A 100 -30.21 18.30 -14.81
C GLY A 100 -29.35 17.52 -15.80
N ASN A 101 -29.59 17.71 -17.10
CA ASN A 101 -28.82 17.07 -18.17
C ASN A 101 -27.66 17.92 -18.71
N LYS A 102 -27.41 19.11 -18.13
CA LYS A 102 -26.35 20.01 -18.57
C LYS A 102 -25.11 19.85 -17.71
N ARG A 103 -23.96 19.68 -18.37
CA ARG A 103 -22.63 19.69 -17.77
C ARG A 103 -21.92 20.98 -18.17
N ARG A 104 -21.31 21.67 -17.20
CA ARG A 104 -20.44 22.83 -17.40
C ARG A 104 -19.10 22.59 -16.73
N THR A 105 -18.02 22.98 -17.38
CA THR A 105 -16.67 22.92 -16.82
C THR A 105 -16.03 24.29 -16.93
N CYS A 106 -15.38 24.75 -15.87
CA CYS A 106 -14.59 25.97 -15.91
C CYS A 106 -13.28 25.83 -15.12
N SER A 107 -12.35 26.73 -15.40
CA SER A 107 -11.04 26.82 -14.76
C SER A 107 -10.90 28.19 -14.12
N VAL A 108 -10.57 28.22 -12.83
CA VAL A 108 -10.45 29.42 -12.03
C VAL A 108 -8.98 29.66 -11.75
N ALA A 109 -8.48 30.82 -12.17
CA ALA A 109 -7.10 31.22 -11.92
C ALA A 109 -6.82 31.24 -10.41
N LYS A 110 -5.68 30.66 -10.00
CA LYS A 110 -5.34 30.50 -8.58
C LYS A 110 -5.36 31.83 -7.79
N GLU A 111 -4.90 32.90 -8.41
CA GLU A 111 -4.86 34.25 -7.82
C GLU A 111 -6.25 34.82 -7.50
N SER A 112 -7.26 34.36 -8.24
CA SER A 112 -8.65 34.81 -8.11
C SER A 112 -9.53 33.82 -7.34
N GLU A 113 -8.98 32.68 -6.90
CA GLU A 113 -9.73 31.55 -6.32
C GLU A 113 -10.61 31.97 -5.14
N GLY A 114 -10.08 32.71 -4.17
CA GLY A 114 -10.86 33.14 -3.00
C GLY A 114 -12.02 34.08 -3.33
N LYS A 115 -11.81 35.02 -4.26
CA LYS A 115 -12.85 35.99 -4.66
C LYS A 115 -13.90 35.36 -5.57
N GLN A 116 -13.48 34.48 -6.48
CA GLN A 116 -14.40 33.80 -7.40
C GLN A 116 -15.13 32.63 -6.74
N MET A 117 -14.65 32.10 -5.61
CA MET A 117 -15.32 31.01 -4.91
C MET A 117 -16.76 31.37 -4.53
N THR A 118 -16.99 32.56 -3.97
CA THR A 118 -18.34 33.00 -3.61
C THR A 118 -19.26 33.06 -4.83
N LEU A 119 -18.79 33.63 -5.94
CA LEU A 119 -19.53 33.70 -7.20
C LEU A 119 -19.84 32.30 -7.77
N LEU A 120 -18.92 31.35 -7.63
CA LEU A 120 -19.13 29.97 -8.06
C LEU A 120 -20.21 29.27 -7.22
N LEU A 121 -20.39 29.67 -5.97
CA LEU A 121 -21.37 29.09 -5.04
C LEU A 121 -22.78 29.69 -5.24
N GLU A 122 -22.88 30.95 -5.65
CA GLU A 122 -24.16 31.63 -5.92
C GLU A 122 -25.00 30.91 -6.99
N GLY A 123 -24.36 30.38 -8.04
CA GLY A 123 -25.02 29.69 -9.16
C GLY A 123 -25.60 28.30 -8.86
N LEU A 124 -25.58 27.82 -7.61
CA LEU A 124 -26.16 26.52 -7.21
C LEU A 124 -27.61 26.63 -6.70
N SER A 125 -28.19 27.82 -6.65
CA SER A 125 -29.42 28.08 -5.88
C SER A 125 -30.69 28.16 -6.73
N ASP A 126 -30.89 27.23 -7.67
CA ASP A 126 -32.10 27.18 -8.53
C ASP A 126 -33.33 26.55 -7.82
N GLY A 127 -33.38 26.57 -6.48
CA GLY A 127 -34.48 25.98 -5.68
C GLY A 127 -34.46 24.46 -5.55
N LYS A 128 -33.43 23.77 -6.06
CA LYS A 128 -33.23 22.31 -5.93
C LYS A 128 -32.21 21.96 -4.84
N LYS A 129 -32.27 20.71 -4.36
CA LYS A 129 -31.23 20.17 -3.47
C LYS A 129 -29.89 20.17 -4.19
N SER A 130 -28.84 20.55 -3.48
CA SER A 130 -27.53 20.81 -4.07
C SER A 130 -26.41 20.15 -3.27
N LEU A 131 -25.53 19.45 -3.98
CA LEU A 131 -24.34 18.81 -3.40
C LEU A 131 -23.06 19.49 -3.91
N LEU A 132 -22.23 19.94 -2.97
CA LEU A 132 -20.92 20.49 -3.27
C LEU A 132 -19.82 19.53 -2.83
N VAL A 133 -18.86 19.27 -3.71
CA VAL A 133 -17.66 18.49 -3.43
C VAL A 133 -16.45 19.39 -3.53
N LEU A 134 -15.74 19.57 -2.42
CA LEU A 134 -14.45 20.25 -2.36
C LEU A 134 -13.34 19.21 -2.28
N ASP A 135 -12.65 18.97 -3.38
CA ASP A 135 -11.67 17.90 -3.53
C ASP A 135 -10.24 18.45 -3.67
N GLY A 136 -9.27 17.78 -3.04
CA GLY A 136 -7.87 18.21 -3.04
C GLY A 136 -7.51 19.29 -2.02
N TYR A 137 -8.35 19.51 -0.99
CA TYR A 137 -8.11 20.48 0.08
C TYR A 137 -6.75 20.26 0.78
N LEU A 138 -6.06 21.35 1.15
CA LEU A 138 -4.75 21.34 1.83
C LEU A 138 -4.77 22.41 2.93
N THR A 139 -4.74 22.00 4.20
CA THR A 139 -4.86 22.95 5.34
C THR A 139 -3.76 24.01 5.41
N HIS A 140 -2.58 23.75 4.86
CA HIS A 140 -1.47 24.72 4.87
C HIS A 140 -1.56 25.75 3.73
N GLN A 141 -2.53 25.63 2.83
CA GLN A 141 -2.75 26.59 1.76
C GLN A 141 -3.86 27.57 2.18
N GLU A 142 -3.51 28.85 2.30
CA GLU A 142 -4.46 29.90 2.71
C GLU A 142 -5.65 30.01 1.74
N SER A 143 -5.42 29.88 0.42
CA SER A 143 -6.50 29.92 -0.58
C SER A 143 -7.51 28.78 -0.40
N HIS A 144 -7.03 27.58 -0.07
CA HIS A 144 -7.88 26.42 0.20
C HIS A 144 -8.69 26.61 1.48
N THR A 145 -8.10 27.22 2.51
CA THR A 145 -8.79 27.54 3.77
C THR A 145 -9.92 28.53 3.52
N ARG A 146 -9.67 29.59 2.75
CA ARG A 146 -10.72 30.55 2.35
C ARG A 146 -11.83 29.89 1.53
N ALA A 147 -11.47 28.99 0.60
CA ALA A 147 -12.44 28.23 -0.18
C ALA A 147 -13.32 27.35 0.72
N LEU A 148 -12.73 26.66 1.70
CA LEU A 148 -13.48 25.83 2.65
C LEU A 148 -14.46 26.67 3.47
N VAL A 149 -14.04 27.82 4.00
CA VAL A 149 -14.91 28.73 4.76
C VAL A 149 -16.11 29.18 3.91
N ALA A 150 -15.88 29.56 2.65
CA ALA A 150 -16.95 29.93 1.73
C ALA A 150 -17.93 28.76 1.48
N CYS A 151 -17.42 27.54 1.31
CA CYS A 151 -18.24 26.34 1.11
C CYS A 151 -19.09 26.01 2.36
N ILE A 152 -18.52 26.14 3.56
CA ILE A 152 -19.23 25.94 4.83
C ILE A 152 -20.33 26.98 4.98
N GLY A 153 -20.03 28.26 4.75
CA GLY A 153 -21.04 29.33 4.78
C GLY A 153 -22.18 29.10 3.77
N TRP A 154 -21.86 28.64 2.57
CA TRP A 154 -22.86 28.26 1.57
C TRP A 154 -23.77 27.11 2.05
N ARG A 155 -23.19 26.05 2.63
CA ARG A 155 -23.98 24.93 3.19
C ARG A 155 -24.88 25.41 4.32
N ASP A 156 -24.32 26.19 5.24
CA ASP A 156 -25.00 26.58 6.48
C ASP A 156 -26.15 27.55 6.26
N ALA A 157 -26.10 28.33 5.17
CA ALA A 157 -27.22 29.17 4.75
C ALA A 157 -28.49 28.38 4.34
N ASP A 158 -28.39 27.09 3.99
CA ASP A 158 -29.55 26.23 3.75
C ASP A 158 -29.20 24.74 4.00
N ARG A 159 -29.04 24.37 5.28
CA ARG A 159 -28.73 22.99 5.66
C ARG A 159 -29.81 21.97 5.27
N GLN A 160 -31.03 22.42 4.97
CA GLN A 160 -32.10 21.51 4.56
C GLN A 160 -31.83 20.99 3.14
N ASN A 161 -31.45 21.86 2.21
CA ASN A 161 -31.26 21.49 0.80
C ASN A 161 -29.79 21.39 0.35
N ARG A 162 -28.83 21.90 1.12
CA ARG A 162 -27.41 21.93 0.73
C ARG A 162 -26.60 20.89 1.48
N ARG A 163 -25.65 20.28 0.78
CA ARG A 163 -24.73 19.27 1.30
C ARG A 163 -23.31 19.58 0.87
N LEU A 164 -22.34 19.34 1.75
CA LEU A 164 -20.93 19.56 1.49
C LEU A 164 -20.12 18.31 1.80
N ILE A 165 -19.28 17.91 0.85
CA ILE A 165 -18.28 16.87 0.99
C ILE A 165 -16.90 17.51 0.81
N VAL A 166 -15.99 17.27 1.73
CA VAL A 166 -14.58 17.59 1.60
C VAL A 166 -13.81 16.30 1.38
N VAL A 167 -13.03 16.23 0.29
CA VAL A 167 -12.18 15.08 -0.04
C VAL A 167 -10.71 15.51 0.02
N THR A 168 -9.93 14.87 0.89
CA THR A 168 -8.57 15.31 1.16
C THR A 168 -7.61 14.17 1.51
N SER A 169 -6.30 14.44 1.47
CA SER A 169 -5.29 13.56 2.07
C SER A 169 -5.35 13.68 3.58
N MET A 170 -5.00 12.64 4.33
CA MET A 170 -5.11 12.70 5.80
C MET A 170 -4.23 13.76 6.46
N ALA A 171 -3.01 13.98 5.95
CA ALA A 171 -2.12 15.05 6.42
C ALA A 171 -2.73 16.46 6.28
N SER A 172 -3.76 16.60 5.44
CA SER A 172 -4.37 17.88 5.11
C SER A 172 -5.59 18.23 5.94
N ARG A 173 -6.02 17.36 6.88
CA ARG A 173 -7.10 17.69 7.83
C ARG A 173 -6.65 18.72 8.87
N GLY A 174 -5.39 18.66 9.29
CA GLY A 174 -4.91 19.45 10.44
C GLY A 174 -5.40 18.88 11.78
N LYS A 175 -5.38 19.71 12.82
CA LYS A 175 -5.79 19.31 14.18
C LYS A 175 -7.31 19.08 14.26
N VAL A 176 -7.71 18.14 15.10
CA VAL A 176 -9.12 17.87 15.42
C VAL A 176 -9.54 18.78 16.57
N TYR A 177 -10.68 19.46 16.40
CA TYR A 177 -11.30 20.29 17.43
C TYR A 177 -12.69 19.72 17.71
N ASP A 178 -12.83 18.91 18.76
CA ASP A 178 -14.03 18.09 19.00
C ASP A 178 -15.32 18.90 19.15
N GLU A 179 -15.22 20.10 19.74
CA GLU A 179 -16.35 21.01 19.90
C GLU A 179 -16.79 21.59 18.55
N GLU A 180 -15.86 22.17 17.80
CA GLU A 180 -16.13 22.73 16.46
C GLU A 180 -16.63 21.65 15.48
N ASP A 181 -16.04 20.45 15.50
CA ASP A 181 -16.47 19.33 14.65
C ASP A 181 -17.92 18.93 14.99
N ARG A 182 -18.31 18.97 16.26
CA ARG A 182 -19.69 18.69 16.70
C ARG A 182 -20.65 19.79 16.25
N GLU A 183 -20.27 21.06 16.40
CA GLU A 183 -21.08 22.21 15.96
C GLU A 183 -21.30 22.23 14.44
N MET A 184 -20.26 21.85 13.68
CA MET A 184 -20.32 21.74 12.22
C MET A 184 -21.09 20.50 11.73
N GLY A 185 -21.45 19.58 12.63
CA GLY A 185 -22.03 18.28 12.28
C GLY A 185 -21.09 17.46 11.41
N LEU A 186 -19.78 17.49 11.68
CA LEU A 186 -18.77 16.87 10.86
C LEU A 186 -18.68 15.37 11.12
N LYS A 187 -18.71 14.59 10.03
CA LYS A 187 -18.51 13.14 10.07
C LYS A 187 -17.33 12.76 9.20
N VAL A 188 -16.44 11.92 9.74
CA VAL A 188 -15.21 11.51 9.09
C VAL A 188 -15.35 10.12 8.51
N HIS A 189 -14.91 9.95 7.27
CA HIS A 189 -14.76 8.64 6.65
C HIS A 189 -13.32 8.44 6.18
N ILE A 190 -12.71 7.35 6.63
CA ILE A 190 -11.33 7.00 6.29
C ILE A 190 -11.35 5.90 5.26
N VAL A 191 -10.79 6.19 4.09
CA VAL A 191 -10.64 5.24 3.01
C VAL A 191 -9.28 4.55 3.15
N PRO A 192 -9.23 3.26 3.55
CA PRO A 192 -7.98 2.55 3.75
C PRO A 192 -7.19 2.44 2.43
N SER A 193 -5.93 2.08 2.51
CA SER A 193 -5.13 1.66 1.35
C SER A 193 -5.62 0.33 0.79
N TRP A 194 -5.21 0.06 -0.43
CA TRP A 194 -5.51 -1.19 -1.11
C TRP A 194 -4.67 -2.33 -0.56
N ARG A 195 -5.24 -3.54 -0.60
CA ARG A 195 -4.55 -4.78 -0.29
C ARG A 195 -4.30 -5.57 -1.58
N ILE A 196 -3.31 -6.47 -1.53
CA ILE A 196 -2.96 -7.30 -2.67
C ILE A 196 -4.12 -8.18 -3.14
N ASP A 197 -4.93 -8.75 -2.23
CA ASP A 197 -6.11 -9.56 -2.57
C ASP A 197 -7.14 -8.76 -3.38
N GLU A 198 -7.34 -7.49 -3.05
CA GLU A 198 -8.25 -6.61 -3.78
C GLU A 198 -7.74 -6.30 -5.20
N TYR A 199 -6.42 -6.16 -5.39
CA TYR A 199 -5.85 -6.01 -6.72
C TYR A 199 -5.99 -7.27 -7.57
N LEU A 200 -5.74 -8.44 -6.97
CA LEU A 200 -5.88 -9.73 -7.66
C LEU A 200 -7.32 -9.98 -8.08
N GLU A 201 -8.29 -9.66 -7.21
CA GLU A 201 -9.72 -9.77 -7.53
C GLU A 201 -10.11 -8.81 -8.67
N ALA A 202 -9.61 -7.58 -8.65
CA ALA A 202 -9.91 -6.58 -9.68
C ALA A 202 -9.47 -7.01 -11.09
N VAL A 203 -8.31 -7.68 -11.22
CA VAL A 203 -7.77 -8.10 -12.53
C VAL A 203 -8.37 -9.39 -13.07
N GLN A 204 -9.20 -10.10 -12.30
CA GLN A 204 -9.91 -11.28 -12.78
C GLN A 204 -10.88 -10.95 -13.92
N PHE A 205 -11.40 -9.73 -13.97
CA PHE A 205 -12.30 -9.32 -15.05
C PHE A 205 -11.53 -8.81 -16.26
N ASP A 206 -11.66 -9.49 -17.40
CA ASP A 206 -10.93 -9.19 -18.64
C ASP A 206 -11.12 -7.75 -19.12
N GLU A 207 -12.34 -7.20 -19.05
CA GLU A 207 -12.59 -5.82 -19.50
C GLU A 207 -11.82 -4.81 -18.64
N PHE A 208 -11.70 -5.04 -17.34
CA PHE A 208 -10.89 -4.22 -16.45
C PHE A 208 -9.40 -4.41 -16.73
N TYR A 209 -8.94 -5.66 -16.80
CA TYR A 209 -7.54 -5.98 -17.08
C TYR A 209 -7.06 -5.37 -18.40
N ASN A 210 -7.85 -5.44 -19.46
CA ASN A 210 -7.51 -4.88 -20.77
C ASN A 210 -7.29 -3.36 -20.73
N LYS A 211 -7.86 -2.65 -19.76
CA LYS A 211 -7.65 -1.19 -19.57
C LYS A 211 -6.37 -0.87 -18.81
N VAL A 212 -5.91 -1.77 -17.95
CA VAL A 212 -4.77 -1.51 -17.03
C VAL A 212 -3.54 -2.39 -17.31
N GLY A 213 -3.64 -3.38 -18.21
CA GLY A 213 -2.60 -4.37 -18.44
C GLY A 213 -1.25 -3.78 -18.80
N ALA A 214 -1.25 -2.71 -19.60
CA ALA A 214 -0.02 -2.00 -19.98
C ALA A 214 0.65 -1.29 -18.80
N THR A 215 -0.11 -0.81 -17.81
CA THR A 215 0.49 -0.17 -16.63
C THR A 215 1.01 -1.21 -15.66
N LEU A 216 0.44 -2.42 -15.61
CA LEU A 216 0.86 -3.51 -14.72
C LEU A 216 2.24 -4.09 -15.08
N GLU A 217 2.81 -3.74 -16.23
CA GLU A 217 4.15 -4.16 -16.60
C GLU A 217 5.22 -3.58 -15.68
N MET A 218 6.11 -4.45 -15.21
CA MET A 218 7.28 -4.07 -14.43
C MET A 218 8.40 -3.66 -15.39
N ASN A 219 8.22 -2.52 -16.06
CA ASN A 219 9.10 -2.01 -17.12
C ASN A 219 10.36 -1.28 -16.58
N VAL A 220 10.80 -1.62 -15.39
CA VAL A 220 11.99 -1.04 -14.76
C VAL A 220 13.10 -2.08 -14.86
N THR A 221 14.29 -1.66 -15.30
CA THR A 221 15.44 -2.56 -15.35
C THR A 221 15.79 -3.02 -13.94
N GLY A 222 16.25 -4.26 -13.84
CA GLY A 222 16.75 -4.78 -12.59
C GLY A 222 17.80 -3.85 -11.98
N GLU A 223 18.74 -3.33 -12.78
CA GLU A 223 19.78 -2.39 -12.33
C GLU A 223 19.23 -1.15 -11.61
N ALA A 224 18.15 -0.54 -12.10
CA ALA A 224 17.54 0.63 -11.47
C ALA A 224 16.87 0.31 -10.12
N LEU A 225 16.55 -0.95 -9.88
CA LEU A 225 16.04 -1.46 -8.61
C LEU A 225 17.13 -2.14 -7.77
N GLY A 226 18.33 -2.34 -8.33
CA GLY A 226 19.46 -3.03 -7.73
C GLY A 226 19.61 -4.53 -8.03
N PHE A 227 18.84 -5.14 -8.95
CA PHE A 227 18.70 -6.61 -9.12
C PHE A 227 18.59 -7.10 -10.59
N LYS A 228 18.21 -8.36 -10.85
CA LYS A 228 17.86 -8.89 -12.20
C LYS A 228 16.33 -8.95 -12.36
N MET A 229 15.79 -8.53 -13.51
CA MET A 229 14.35 -8.59 -13.83
C MET A 229 14.12 -9.42 -15.10
N THR A 230 13.01 -10.17 -15.15
CA THR A 230 12.62 -11.03 -16.29
C THR A 230 12.23 -10.24 -17.53
N THR A 231 12.42 -10.88 -18.69
CA THR A 231 11.86 -10.48 -20.01
C THR A 231 10.77 -11.45 -20.54
N GLY A 232 10.34 -12.43 -19.75
CA GLY A 232 9.34 -13.45 -20.16
C GLY A 232 7.86 -13.04 -20.00
N PRO A 233 6.93 -13.75 -20.67
CA PRO A 233 5.49 -13.50 -20.56
C PRO A 233 4.97 -13.89 -19.17
N LYS A 234 4.29 -12.96 -18.51
CA LYS A 234 3.72 -13.12 -17.15
C LYS A 234 2.21 -13.20 -17.18
N SER A 235 1.63 -14.06 -16.33
CA SER A 235 0.20 -14.08 -15.99
C SER A 235 -0.27 -12.75 -15.38
N LYS A 236 -1.58 -12.54 -15.30
CA LYS A 236 -2.14 -11.30 -14.74
C LYS A 236 -1.76 -11.12 -13.28
N GLU A 237 -1.83 -12.22 -12.52
CA GLU A 237 -1.52 -12.29 -11.10
C GLU A 237 -0.05 -11.97 -10.85
N GLU A 238 0.86 -12.52 -11.66
CA GLU A 238 2.29 -12.25 -11.57
C GLU A 238 2.61 -10.78 -11.86
N ARG A 239 1.97 -10.16 -12.86
CA ARG A 239 2.15 -8.73 -13.15
C ARG A 239 1.73 -7.85 -11.97
N VAL A 240 0.56 -8.10 -11.40
CA VAL A 240 0.07 -7.40 -10.20
C VAL A 240 1.05 -7.56 -9.04
N ARG A 241 1.52 -8.78 -8.78
CA ARG A 241 2.44 -9.09 -7.68
C ARG A 241 3.78 -8.38 -7.83
N HIS A 242 4.38 -8.46 -9.01
CA HIS A 242 5.66 -7.79 -9.28
C HIS A 242 5.54 -6.28 -9.11
N LYS A 243 4.48 -5.69 -9.63
CA LYS A 243 4.27 -4.25 -9.51
C LYS A 243 3.90 -3.82 -8.10
N HIS A 244 3.26 -4.68 -7.30
CA HIS A 244 2.92 -4.41 -5.90
C HIS A 244 4.16 -4.09 -5.06
N TYR A 245 5.32 -4.65 -5.40
CA TYR A 245 6.59 -4.29 -4.75
C TYR A 245 6.84 -2.76 -4.74
N LEU A 246 6.52 -2.08 -5.85
CA LEU A 246 6.61 -0.62 -5.98
C LEU A 246 5.32 0.08 -5.58
N ALA A 247 4.18 -0.37 -6.12
CA ALA A 247 2.91 0.32 -5.98
C ALA A 247 2.31 0.21 -4.58
N GLY A 248 2.53 -0.93 -3.92
CA GLY A 248 1.95 -1.32 -2.65
C GLY A 248 0.48 -0.91 -2.53
N GLY A 249 0.11 -0.18 -1.47
CA GLY A 249 -1.28 0.18 -1.17
C GLY A 249 -1.89 1.33 -1.98
N SER A 250 -1.24 1.80 -3.06
CA SER A 250 -1.71 2.91 -3.91
C SER A 250 -2.24 2.41 -5.26
N CYS A 251 -3.57 2.47 -5.47
CA CYS A 251 -4.17 2.07 -6.74
C CYS A 251 -3.78 2.99 -7.91
N ARG A 252 -3.39 4.24 -7.63
CA ARG A 252 -2.80 5.11 -8.66
C ARG A 252 -1.46 4.56 -9.14
N TYR A 253 -0.61 4.14 -8.21
CA TYR A 253 0.64 3.49 -8.58
C TYR A 253 0.40 2.16 -9.27
N MET A 254 -0.60 1.39 -8.85
CA MET A 254 -0.92 0.09 -9.44
C MET A 254 -1.52 0.18 -10.85
N PHE A 255 -2.51 1.04 -11.08
CA PHE A 255 -3.32 1.00 -12.31
C PHE A 255 -3.16 2.21 -13.25
N ASP A 256 -2.65 3.34 -12.76
CA ASP A 256 -2.62 4.62 -13.51
C ASP A 256 -1.21 5.03 -13.94
N MET A 257 -0.17 4.53 -13.28
CA MET A 257 1.23 4.89 -13.55
C MET A 257 2.03 3.69 -14.02
N THR A 258 3.02 3.88 -14.89
CA THR A 258 3.98 2.80 -15.23
C THR A 258 4.90 2.51 -14.03
N ALA A 259 5.51 1.32 -13.96
CA ALA A 259 6.44 1.01 -12.87
C ALA A 259 7.62 2.01 -12.82
N ALA A 260 8.12 2.47 -13.98
CA ALA A 260 9.15 3.50 -14.07
C ALA A 260 8.72 4.86 -13.48
N ASP A 261 7.48 5.29 -13.72
CA ASP A 261 6.96 6.53 -13.14
C ASP A 261 6.70 6.40 -11.64
N VAL A 262 6.28 5.21 -11.18
CA VAL A 262 6.13 4.93 -9.75
C VAL A 262 7.49 5.03 -9.06
N LEU A 263 8.51 4.35 -9.57
CA LEU A 263 9.87 4.40 -9.02
C LEU A 263 10.37 5.85 -8.91
N ARG A 264 10.32 6.61 -10.01
CA ARG A 264 10.74 8.02 -10.03
C ARG A 264 9.98 8.87 -8.99
N SER A 265 8.67 8.63 -8.84
CA SER A 265 7.82 9.33 -7.88
C SER A 265 8.22 9.03 -6.42
N LEU A 266 8.55 7.77 -6.14
CA LEU A 266 8.98 7.31 -4.82
C LEU A 266 10.38 7.82 -4.47
N ASP A 267 11.33 7.77 -5.40
CA ASP A 267 12.70 8.26 -5.18
C ASP A 267 12.73 9.75 -4.87
N VAL A 268 11.99 10.56 -5.65
CA VAL A 268 11.85 11.99 -5.37
C VAL A 268 11.22 12.21 -4.00
N ALA A 269 10.22 11.40 -3.62
CA ALA A 269 9.58 11.52 -2.31
C ALA A 269 10.51 11.11 -1.15
N LEU A 270 11.34 10.08 -1.33
CA LEU A 270 12.35 9.65 -0.35
C LEU A 270 13.43 10.73 -0.17
N GLN A 271 13.94 11.29 -1.26
CA GLN A 271 14.95 12.37 -1.23
C GLN A 271 14.41 13.67 -0.61
N SER A 272 13.13 13.95 -0.79
CA SER A 272 12.50 15.21 -0.32
C SER A 272 11.96 15.12 1.11
N ALA A 273 11.99 13.95 1.76
CA ALA A 273 11.41 13.77 3.08
C ALA A 273 12.40 14.19 4.17
N PRO A 274 12.14 15.29 4.91
CA PRO A 274 13.15 15.92 5.76
C PRO A 274 13.56 15.09 6.98
N ASN A 275 12.67 14.24 7.51
CA ASN A 275 12.95 13.33 8.63
C ASN A 275 12.18 12.01 8.48
N LEU A 276 12.66 11.12 7.61
CA LEU A 276 12.12 9.76 7.47
C LEU A 276 12.04 9.02 8.82
N GLN A 277 12.98 9.28 9.73
CA GLN A 277 12.98 8.70 11.08
C GLN A 277 11.79 9.15 11.94
N ASP A 278 11.43 10.43 11.95
CA ASP A 278 10.34 10.95 12.79
C ASP A 278 8.97 10.48 12.32
N LEU A 279 8.82 10.30 11.01
CA LEU A 279 7.62 9.74 10.39
C LEU A 279 7.26 8.37 10.94
N PHE A 280 8.27 7.52 11.15
CA PHE A 280 8.06 6.15 11.64
C PHE A 280 8.14 6.03 13.15
N ARG A 281 8.88 6.92 13.86
CA ARG A 281 8.87 6.96 15.34
C ARG A 281 7.48 7.19 15.95
N GLY A 282 6.46 7.48 15.14
CA GLY A 282 5.10 7.76 15.59
C GLY A 282 4.98 9.14 16.25
N HIS A 283 6.05 9.94 16.24
CA HIS A 283 6.04 11.33 16.71
C HIS A 283 5.30 12.26 15.73
N VAL A 284 5.16 11.84 14.48
CA VAL A 284 4.38 12.55 13.47
C VAL A 284 2.95 12.02 13.47
N GLY A 285 2.02 12.83 13.97
CA GLY A 285 0.60 12.49 14.00
C GLY A 285 0.00 12.36 12.59
N ALA A 286 -1.10 11.59 12.49
CA ALA A 286 -1.89 11.29 11.28
C ALA A 286 -2.26 12.49 10.39
N SER A 287 -2.26 13.69 10.96
CA SER A 287 -2.65 14.94 10.30
C SER A 287 -1.53 15.98 10.29
N SER A 288 -0.28 15.57 10.55
CA SER A 288 0.88 16.46 10.52
C SER A 288 1.26 16.84 9.09
N GLY A 289 1.66 18.11 8.90
CA GLY A 289 2.19 18.61 7.64
C GLY A 289 3.54 18.00 7.23
N ASP A 290 4.25 17.39 8.20
CA ASP A 290 5.55 16.74 7.97
C ASP A 290 5.42 15.34 7.32
N MET A 291 4.20 14.81 7.19
CA MET A 291 3.97 13.54 6.50
C MET A 291 4.13 13.69 4.98
N THR A 292 5.16 13.05 4.41
CA THR A 292 5.24 12.82 2.97
C THR A 292 4.18 11.82 2.56
N ASN A 293 2.98 12.30 2.24
CA ASN A 293 1.80 11.50 1.89
C ASN A 293 2.05 10.40 0.83
N ARG A 294 3.07 10.56 -0.02
CA ARG A 294 3.42 9.60 -1.08
C ARG A 294 4.09 8.32 -0.57
N LEU A 295 4.68 8.34 0.63
CA LEU A 295 5.45 7.22 1.19
C LEU A 295 4.63 6.32 2.14
N ILE A 296 3.35 6.62 2.34
CA ILE A 296 2.57 6.06 3.44
C ILE A 296 1.23 5.51 2.96
N ALA A 297 0.90 4.30 3.41
CA ALA A 297 -0.39 3.67 3.29
C ALA A 297 -1.14 3.64 4.62
N THR A 298 -2.47 3.51 4.53
CA THR A 298 -3.38 3.51 5.68
C THR A 298 -4.05 2.15 5.83
N MET A 299 -4.18 1.63 7.05
CA MET A 299 -5.10 0.55 7.37
C MET A 299 -6.05 0.98 8.47
N VAL A 300 -7.32 0.58 8.34
CA VAL A 300 -8.32 0.74 9.40
C VAL A 300 -8.52 -0.62 10.06
N THR A 301 -8.14 -0.72 11.32
CA THR A 301 -8.45 -1.87 12.19
C THR A 301 -9.59 -1.48 13.13
N GLN A 302 -10.23 -2.46 13.78
CA GLN A 302 -11.54 -2.33 14.46
C GLN A 302 -11.71 -1.10 15.37
N GLU A 303 -10.63 -0.45 15.84
CA GLU A 303 -10.72 0.84 16.55
C GLU A 303 -9.58 1.85 16.24
N LYS A 304 -8.66 1.53 15.30
CA LYS A 304 -7.44 2.34 15.10
C LYS A 304 -7.03 2.45 13.63
N VAL A 305 -6.62 3.66 13.27
CA VAL A 305 -5.96 3.99 12.02
C VAL A 305 -4.47 3.73 12.19
N VAL A 306 -3.92 2.84 11.37
CA VAL A 306 -2.52 2.46 11.39
C VAL A 306 -1.87 2.87 10.08
N TRP A 307 -0.61 3.30 10.18
CA TRP A 307 0.19 3.78 9.06
C TRP A 307 1.36 2.84 8.80
N PHE A 308 1.71 2.69 7.54
CA PHE A 308 2.84 1.85 7.12
C PHE A 308 3.47 2.40 5.83
N PRO A 309 4.70 2.02 5.49
CA PRO A 309 5.29 2.36 4.20
C PRO A 309 4.35 1.95 3.07
N VAL A 310 4.17 2.81 2.06
CA VAL A 310 3.21 2.55 0.99
C VAL A 310 3.49 1.24 0.26
N SER A 311 4.75 0.83 0.16
CA SER A 311 5.20 -0.37 -0.55
C SER A 311 6.48 -0.98 0.04
N LYS A 312 6.80 -2.21 -0.39
CA LYS A 312 8.04 -2.92 0.00
C LYS A 312 9.31 -2.19 -0.43
N TYR A 313 9.28 -1.53 -1.59
CA TYR A 313 10.38 -0.69 -2.05
C TYR A 313 10.67 0.46 -1.08
N VAL A 314 9.63 1.20 -0.67
CA VAL A 314 9.77 2.30 0.28
C VAL A 314 10.30 1.80 1.60
N ALA A 315 9.74 0.71 2.13
CA ALA A 315 10.21 0.11 3.37
C ALA A 315 11.69 -0.33 3.32
N SER A 316 12.13 -0.93 2.22
CA SER A 316 13.51 -1.39 2.07
C SER A 316 14.49 -0.20 2.00
N ASN A 317 14.13 0.87 1.28
CA ASN A 317 14.94 2.10 1.24
C ASN A 317 14.98 2.83 2.59
N LEU A 318 13.88 2.78 3.34
CA LEU A 318 13.86 3.33 4.70
C LEU A 318 14.75 2.54 5.64
N ALA A 319 14.70 1.21 5.58
CA ALA A 319 15.53 0.33 6.39
C ALA A 319 17.03 0.52 6.11
N ALA A 320 17.39 0.81 4.85
CA ALA A 320 18.76 1.09 4.45
C ALA A 320 19.28 2.49 4.87
N SER A 321 18.43 3.36 5.44
CA SER A 321 18.86 4.69 5.89
C SER A 321 19.65 4.64 7.20
N VAL A 322 20.67 5.50 7.34
CA VAL A 322 21.56 5.53 8.52
C VAL A 322 20.74 5.70 9.81
N GLY A 323 20.95 4.80 10.77
CA GLY A 323 20.25 4.79 12.08
C GLY A 323 18.89 4.09 12.09
N ALA A 324 18.42 3.52 10.97
CA ALA A 324 17.14 2.82 10.90
C ALA A 324 17.11 1.51 11.70
N VAL A 325 18.23 0.80 11.84
CA VAL A 325 18.31 -0.47 12.58
C VAL A 325 17.90 -0.32 14.04
N ASP A 326 18.48 0.64 14.77
CA ASP A 326 18.13 0.88 16.17
C ASP A 326 16.68 1.34 16.34
N ILE A 327 16.15 2.02 15.32
CA ILE A 327 14.76 2.47 15.27
C ILE A 327 13.82 1.29 15.01
N LEU A 328 14.15 0.39 14.07
CA LEU A 328 13.41 -0.83 13.79
C LEU A 328 13.39 -1.76 15.00
N ARG A 329 14.52 -1.90 15.72
CA ARG A 329 14.60 -2.62 17.00
C ARG A 329 13.66 -2.03 18.05
N ARG A 330 13.68 -0.70 18.23
CA ARG A 330 12.76 0.00 19.15
C ARG A 330 11.30 -0.15 18.75
N MET A 331 10.99 -0.12 17.45
CA MET A 331 9.62 -0.35 16.97
C MET A 331 9.18 -1.77 17.21
N LEU A 332 9.99 -2.77 16.87
CA LEU A 332 9.62 -4.17 17.07
C LEU A 332 9.33 -4.47 18.55
N THR A 333 10.07 -3.85 19.47
CA THR A 333 9.92 -4.02 20.93
C THR A 333 8.77 -3.19 21.53
N ALA A 334 8.60 -1.94 21.10
CA ALA A 334 7.62 -1.01 21.66
C ALA A 334 6.23 -1.08 20.99
N PHE A 335 6.16 -1.56 19.74
CA PHE A 335 4.92 -1.60 18.98
C PHE A 335 3.94 -2.60 19.62
N ARG A 336 2.69 -2.17 19.78
CA ARG A 336 1.57 -2.98 20.32
C ARG A 336 0.42 -3.07 19.32
N GLY A 337 0.71 -2.88 18.04
CA GLY A 337 -0.28 -2.95 16.97
C GLY A 337 -0.43 -4.35 16.36
N PRO A 338 -1.07 -4.47 15.18
CA PRO A 338 -1.41 -5.77 14.58
C PRO A 338 -0.19 -6.69 14.37
N ARG A 339 -0.36 -8.01 14.50
CA ARG A 339 0.74 -8.99 14.29
C ARG A 339 1.33 -8.95 12.87
N ALA A 340 0.51 -8.66 11.85
CA ALA A 340 1.00 -8.50 10.48
C ALA A 340 2.11 -7.44 10.36
N MET A 341 1.99 -6.35 11.13
CA MET A 341 3.00 -5.30 11.18
C MET A 341 4.27 -5.73 11.92
N HIS A 342 4.14 -6.58 12.95
CA HIS A 342 5.32 -7.16 13.62
C HIS A 342 6.11 -8.07 12.66
N GLY A 343 5.42 -8.88 11.86
CA GLY A 343 6.07 -9.71 10.82
C GLY A 343 6.84 -8.86 9.82
N TYR A 344 6.26 -7.74 9.38
CA TYR A 344 6.93 -6.81 8.46
C TYR A 344 8.16 -6.12 9.07
N LEU A 345 8.05 -5.67 10.33
CA LEU A 345 9.17 -5.08 11.06
C LEU A 345 10.30 -6.10 11.28
N LEU A 346 9.94 -7.35 11.57
CA LEU A 346 10.89 -8.47 11.69
C LEU A 346 11.60 -8.73 10.36
N GLU A 347 10.88 -8.75 9.23
CA GLU A 347 11.45 -8.90 7.89
C GLU A 347 12.45 -7.78 7.58
N MET A 348 12.07 -6.52 7.78
CA MET A 348 12.95 -5.37 7.55
C MET A 348 14.21 -5.45 8.42
N LEU A 349 14.06 -5.77 9.70
CA LEU A 349 15.17 -5.84 10.63
C LEU A 349 16.13 -6.98 10.25
N PHE A 350 15.61 -8.16 9.90
CA PHE A 350 16.42 -9.29 9.44
C PHE A 350 17.30 -8.92 8.25
N PHE A 351 16.75 -8.28 7.21
CA PHE A 351 17.52 -7.93 6.02
C PHE A 351 18.56 -6.83 6.24
N GLU A 352 18.35 -5.92 7.19
CA GLU A 352 19.39 -4.98 7.57
C GLU A 352 20.51 -5.64 8.36
N GLU A 353 20.14 -6.53 9.26
CA GLU A 353 21.06 -7.16 10.19
C GLU A 353 21.89 -8.25 9.51
N VAL A 354 21.36 -8.95 8.50
CA VAL A 354 22.09 -9.99 7.76
C VAL A 354 23.30 -9.44 7.00
N ARG A 355 23.41 -8.12 6.83
CA ARG A 355 24.60 -7.47 6.28
C ARG A 355 25.77 -7.43 7.28
N ARG A 356 25.57 -7.94 8.49
CA ARG A 356 26.54 -8.05 9.58
C ARG A 356 26.44 -9.46 10.17
N ASP A 357 27.44 -9.83 10.97
CA ASP A 357 27.40 -11.10 11.67
C ASP A 357 26.26 -11.09 12.71
N LEU A 358 25.43 -12.12 12.65
CA LEU A 358 24.20 -12.23 13.43
C LEU A 358 24.24 -13.38 14.41
N SER A 359 23.90 -13.11 15.67
CA SER A 359 23.71 -14.15 16.68
C SER A 359 22.33 -14.81 16.53
N ILE A 360 22.30 -16.08 16.17
CA ILE A 360 21.08 -16.88 16.02
C ILE A 360 21.05 -18.01 17.04
N THR A 361 19.98 -18.11 17.83
CA THR A 361 19.82 -19.15 18.86
C THR A 361 18.80 -20.18 18.39
N TYR A 362 19.24 -21.39 18.13
CA TYR A 362 18.37 -22.50 17.75
C TYR A 362 17.66 -23.11 18.96
N ARG A 363 16.42 -23.52 18.77
CA ARG A 363 15.62 -24.22 19.77
C ARG A 363 16.35 -25.48 20.22
N GLY A 364 16.61 -25.58 21.52
CA GLY A 364 17.32 -26.71 22.13
C GLY A 364 18.85 -26.54 22.19
N SER A 365 19.40 -25.46 21.62
CA SER A 365 20.81 -25.08 21.84
C SER A 365 20.93 -24.15 23.05
N SER A 366 21.99 -24.34 23.84
CA SER A 366 22.38 -23.43 24.93
C SER A 366 23.25 -22.27 24.45
N GLU A 367 23.92 -22.42 23.30
CA GLU A 367 24.83 -21.42 22.75
C GLU A 367 24.32 -20.88 21.41
N PRO A 368 24.40 -19.55 21.19
CA PRO A 368 24.07 -18.95 19.91
C PRO A 368 25.13 -19.30 18.85
N GLU A 369 24.67 -19.53 17.62
CA GLU A 369 25.54 -19.62 16.45
C GLU A 369 25.71 -18.24 15.81
N VAL A 370 26.84 -18.03 15.11
CA VAL A 370 27.07 -16.83 14.30
C VAL A 370 26.68 -17.11 12.86
N LEU A 371 25.63 -16.43 12.40
CA LEU A 371 25.27 -16.34 10.99
C LEU A 371 26.14 -15.27 10.33
N LYS A 372 27.11 -15.71 9.53
CA LYS A 372 28.04 -14.82 8.81
C LYS A 372 27.31 -13.80 7.94
N ALA A 373 27.83 -12.57 7.95
CA ALA A 373 27.35 -11.46 7.14
C ALA A 373 27.23 -11.80 5.65
N CYS A 374 26.16 -11.33 5.04
CA CYS A 374 25.96 -11.32 3.60
C CYS A 374 26.30 -9.94 3.05
N ASN A 375 27.38 -9.86 2.27
CA ASN A 375 27.83 -8.60 1.66
C ASN A 375 26.81 -8.02 0.66
N LEU A 376 25.90 -8.87 0.17
CA LEU A 376 24.89 -8.50 -0.82
C LEU A 376 23.53 -9.07 -0.44
N VAL A 377 22.50 -8.22 -0.48
CA VAL A 377 21.09 -8.61 -0.35
C VAL A 377 20.41 -8.34 -1.69
N VAL A 378 19.93 -9.38 -2.37
CA VAL A 378 19.44 -9.35 -3.76
C VAL A 378 17.97 -9.77 -3.81
N ILE A 379 17.12 -9.07 -4.58
CA ILE A 379 15.78 -9.59 -4.86
C ILE A 379 15.86 -10.78 -5.82
N PHE A 380 15.19 -11.86 -5.46
CA PHE A 380 15.13 -13.12 -6.18
C PHE A 380 13.70 -13.50 -6.53
N ASP A 381 13.55 -13.97 -7.76
CA ASP A 381 12.30 -14.44 -8.33
C ASP A 381 12.50 -15.89 -8.79
N PRO A 382 11.94 -16.87 -8.07
CA PRO A 382 12.10 -18.29 -8.37
C PRO A 382 11.28 -18.73 -9.60
N SER A 383 10.53 -17.83 -10.23
CA SER A 383 9.96 -18.09 -11.56
C SER A 383 10.99 -17.96 -12.68
N GLN A 384 12.25 -17.63 -12.36
CA GLN A 384 13.33 -17.39 -13.30
C GLN A 384 14.51 -18.31 -13.02
N ASP A 385 15.08 -18.84 -14.10
CA ASP A 385 16.38 -19.50 -14.01
C ASP A 385 17.46 -18.45 -13.76
N THR A 386 18.35 -18.73 -12.81
CA THR A 386 19.56 -17.96 -12.63
C THR A 386 20.68 -18.53 -13.50
N ASP A 387 21.32 -17.67 -14.30
CA ASP A 387 22.40 -18.10 -15.21
C ASP A 387 23.58 -18.76 -14.48
N SER A 388 23.81 -18.37 -13.22
CA SER A 388 24.84 -18.95 -12.35
C SER A 388 24.62 -18.53 -10.89
N LEU A 389 25.04 -19.40 -9.98
CA LEU A 389 25.10 -19.10 -8.55
C LEU A 389 26.15 -18.01 -8.27
N PRO A 390 25.85 -17.04 -7.39
CA PRO A 390 26.81 -16.01 -7.04
C PRO A 390 27.99 -16.60 -6.27
N HIS A 391 29.20 -16.17 -6.66
CA HIS A 391 30.47 -16.62 -6.06
C HIS A 391 30.68 -16.16 -4.62
N THR A 392 30.00 -15.10 -4.20
CA THR A 392 30.06 -14.58 -2.83
C THR A 392 28.79 -14.92 -2.09
N ARG A 393 28.90 -15.18 -0.78
CA ARG A 393 27.75 -15.36 0.11
C ARG A 393 26.73 -14.23 -0.06
N VAL A 394 25.51 -14.59 -0.46
CA VAL A 394 24.43 -13.66 -0.78
C VAL A 394 23.20 -13.96 0.05
N CYS A 395 22.44 -12.93 0.41
CA CYS A 395 21.09 -13.08 0.91
C CYS A 395 20.10 -12.73 -0.20
N LEU A 396 19.24 -13.66 -0.58
CA LEU A 396 18.19 -13.49 -1.57
C LEU A 396 16.86 -13.19 -0.87
N LYS A 397 16.15 -12.17 -1.35
CA LYS A 397 14.85 -11.70 -0.83
C LYS A 397 13.76 -11.93 -1.89
N PRO A 398 12.58 -12.46 -1.56
CA PRO A 398 11.54 -12.68 -2.55
C PRO A 398 11.00 -11.36 -3.14
N ILE A 399 10.77 -11.31 -4.46
CA ILE A 399 10.05 -10.18 -5.10
C ILE A 399 8.54 -10.18 -4.78
N SER A 400 7.99 -11.37 -4.50
CA SER A 400 6.55 -11.62 -4.41
C SER A 400 6.14 -12.05 -3.00
N GLU A 401 5.03 -11.52 -2.51
CA GLU A 401 4.37 -11.92 -1.24
C GLU A 401 3.82 -13.36 -1.25
N PHE A 402 3.93 -14.07 -2.39
CA PHE A 402 3.39 -15.42 -2.57
C PHE A 402 4.46 -16.50 -2.72
N GLN A 403 5.70 -16.19 -2.37
CA GLN A 403 6.71 -17.22 -2.12
C GLN A 403 6.41 -17.85 -0.76
N GLY A 404 5.31 -18.61 -0.70
CA GLY A 404 4.62 -19.02 0.53
C GLY A 404 5.37 -20.02 1.41
N GLY A 405 6.66 -20.23 1.17
CA GLY A 405 7.55 -21.09 1.94
C GLY A 405 8.74 -20.37 2.57
N TRP A 406 9.16 -19.19 2.11
CA TRP A 406 10.38 -18.56 2.65
C TRP A 406 10.37 -17.04 2.45
N ASP A 407 11.03 -16.34 3.37
CA ASP A 407 11.20 -14.89 3.35
C ASP A 407 12.63 -14.48 2.99
N ALA A 408 13.63 -15.34 3.19
CA ALA A 408 14.98 -15.13 2.67
C ALA A 408 15.69 -16.45 2.34
N ILE A 409 16.67 -16.42 1.43
CA ILE A 409 17.59 -17.52 1.16
C ILE A 409 19.01 -17.00 1.30
N ILE A 410 19.82 -17.62 2.14
CA ILE A 410 21.26 -17.40 2.10
C ILE A 410 21.90 -18.50 1.27
N VAL A 411 22.63 -18.11 0.24
CA VAL A 411 23.39 -19.04 -0.60
C VAL A 411 24.87 -18.78 -0.39
N ASP A 412 25.58 -19.85 -0.06
CA ASP A 412 27.03 -19.86 0.14
C ASP A 412 27.63 -20.94 -0.76
N GLN A 413 28.27 -20.52 -1.84
CA GLN A 413 28.81 -21.43 -2.84
C GLN A 413 30.07 -22.14 -2.33
N ASP A 414 30.88 -21.47 -1.52
CA ASP A 414 32.13 -22.01 -0.98
C ASP A 414 31.83 -23.14 0.02
N ASP A 415 30.87 -22.90 0.92
CA ASP A 415 30.44 -23.90 1.92
C ASP A 415 29.41 -24.90 1.35
N LYS A 416 28.93 -24.69 0.10
CA LYS A 416 27.83 -25.44 -0.55
C LYS A 416 26.59 -25.54 0.34
N VAL A 417 26.16 -24.40 0.87
CA VAL A 417 24.99 -24.30 1.75
C VAL A 417 23.92 -23.44 1.10
N VAL A 418 22.68 -23.91 1.16
CA VAL A 418 21.48 -23.10 0.95
C VAL A 418 20.67 -23.11 2.23
N GLN A 419 20.49 -21.93 2.83
CA GLN A 419 19.75 -21.78 4.06
C GLN A 419 18.53 -20.90 3.83
N PHE A 420 17.35 -21.50 3.89
CA PHE A 420 16.08 -20.81 3.83
C PHE A 420 15.67 -20.30 5.20
N PHE A 421 15.20 -19.07 5.24
CA PHE A 421 14.63 -18.43 6.42
C PHE A 421 13.17 -18.12 6.17
N GLN A 422 12.34 -18.51 7.12
CA GLN A 422 10.93 -18.12 7.18
C GLN A 422 10.69 -17.35 8.47
N LEU A 423 10.44 -16.05 8.35
CA LEU A 423 10.31 -15.10 9.44
C LEU A 423 8.84 -15.01 9.84
N THR A 424 8.51 -15.33 11.10
CA THR A 424 7.10 -15.33 11.52
C THR A 424 6.89 -14.94 12.97
N VAL A 425 5.80 -14.21 13.19
CA VAL A 425 5.25 -13.88 14.52
C VAL A 425 3.93 -14.64 14.79
N ALA A 426 3.58 -15.56 13.88
CA ALA A 426 2.48 -16.48 14.10
C ALA A 426 2.92 -17.59 15.05
N LYS A 427 1.97 -18.13 15.82
CA LYS A 427 2.25 -19.26 16.73
C LYS A 427 2.36 -20.59 16.00
N ASP A 428 1.88 -20.64 14.76
CA ASP A 428 2.02 -21.78 13.90
C ASP A 428 2.16 -21.38 12.44
N HIS A 429 2.74 -22.27 11.64
CA HIS A 429 2.85 -22.10 10.20
C HIS A 429 2.81 -23.45 9.47
N SER A 430 2.26 -23.46 8.26
CA SER A 430 2.37 -24.62 7.36
C SER A 430 3.72 -24.63 6.64
N LEU A 431 4.42 -25.76 6.63
CA LEU A 431 5.61 -25.97 5.79
C LEU A 431 5.17 -26.43 4.40
N LYS A 432 5.45 -25.66 3.36
CA LYS A 432 5.05 -25.97 1.97
C LYS A 432 6.30 -26.22 1.13
N LEU A 433 6.70 -27.48 0.97
CA LEU A 433 8.02 -27.86 0.47
C LEU A 433 8.23 -27.51 -1.02
N SER A 434 7.15 -27.46 -1.80
CA SER A 434 7.17 -27.08 -3.23
C SER A 434 7.83 -25.72 -3.48
N TYR A 435 7.60 -24.72 -2.62
CA TYR A 435 8.21 -23.39 -2.79
C TYR A 435 9.73 -23.37 -2.61
N PHE A 436 10.26 -24.28 -1.78
CA PHE A 436 11.70 -24.43 -1.58
C PHE A 436 12.33 -25.15 -2.76
N LEU A 437 11.67 -26.19 -3.27
CA LEU A 437 12.09 -26.92 -4.46
C LEU A 437 12.19 -25.96 -5.66
N THR A 438 11.13 -25.20 -5.95
CA THR A 438 11.12 -24.23 -7.06
C THR A 438 12.26 -23.22 -6.94
N ALA A 439 12.58 -22.77 -5.72
CA ALA A 439 13.70 -21.87 -5.51
C ALA A 439 15.06 -22.53 -5.75
N LEU A 440 15.26 -23.78 -5.34
CA LEU A 440 16.50 -24.53 -5.58
C LEU A 440 16.72 -24.80 -7.07
N GLU A 441 15.66 -25.16 -7.78
CA GLU A 441 15.67 -25.38 -9.24
C GLU A 441 16.03 -24.09 -9.98
N ALA A 442 15.36 -22.99 -9.65
CA ALA A 442 15.65 -21.66 -10.19
C ALA A 442 17.08 -21.18 -9.89
N LEU A 443 17.63 -21.54 -8.73
CA LEU A 443 19.03 -21.27 -8.37
C LEU A 443 20.04 -22.19 -9.09
N GLY A 444 19.58 -23.21 -9.82
CA GLY A 444 20.45 -24.19 -10.46
C GLY A 444 21.22 -25.05 -9.46
N VAL A 445 20.70 -25.25 -8.24
CA VAL A 445 21.36 -26.04 -7.20
C VAL A 445 21.22 -27.53 -7.54
N PRO A 446 22.32 -28.26 -7.79
CA PRO A 446 22.26 -29.64 -8.23
C PRO A 446 21.72 -30.57 -7.15
N ALA A 447 20.88 -31.51 -7.57
CA ALA A 447 20.45 -32.64 -6.74
C ALA A 447 21.62 -33.60 -6.42
N GLY A 448 21.45 -34.44 -5.41
CA GLY A 448 22.41 -35.51 -5.08
C GLY A 448 23.28 -35.25 -3.84
N GLY A 449 22.82 -34.42 -2.91
CA GLY A 449 23.41 -34.31 -1.56
C GLY A 449 24.78 -33.63 -1.47
N THR A 450 25.26 -33.03 -2.56
CA THR A 450 26.50 -32.23 -2.56
C THR A 450 26.33 -30.87 -1.89
N TRP A 451 25.08 -30.42 -1.75
CA TRP A 451 24.69 -29.19 -1.09
C TRP A 451 23.92 -29.49 0.20
N THR A 452 24.20 -28.72 1.24
CA THR A 452 23.46 -28.77 2.49
C THR A 452 22.28 -27.81 2.42
N ILE A 453 21.06 -28.35 2.48
CA ILE A 453 19.83 -27.55 2.48
C ILE A 453 19.28 -27.44 3.89
N ARG A 454 19.20 -26.22 4.43
CA ARG A 454 18.63 -25.92 5.75
C ARG A 454 17.36 -25.09 5.60
N ILE A 455 16.32 -25.44 6.36
CA ILE A 455 15.10 -24.65 6.47
C ILE A 455 14.95 -24.21 7.93
N VAL A 456 14.90 -22.90 8.15
CA VAL A 456 14.89 -22.29 9.48
C VAL A 456 13.68 -21.37 9.63
N PHE A 457 12.82 -21.67 10.61
CA PHE A 457 11.82 -20.71 11.07
C PHE A 457 12.45 -19.79 12.10
N VAL A 458 12.41 -18.48 11.84
CA VAL A 458 12.84 -17.47 12.80
C VAL A 458 11.61 -16.86 13.45
N VAL A 459 11.55 -16.97 14.77
CA VAL A 459 10.45 -16.46 15.59
C VAL A 459 10.97 -15.51 16.67
N PRO A 460 10.14 -14.59 17.17
CA PRO A 460 10.49 -13.80 18.35
C PRO A 460 10.91 -14.70 19.53
N PRO A 461 11.92 -14.30 20.33
CA PRO A 461 12.42 -15.11 21.46
C PRO A 461 11.30 -15.59 22.41
N GLU A 462 10.31 -14.74 22.68
CA GLU A 462 9.16 -15.03 23.53
C GLU A 462 8.24 -16.14 22.99
N ASP A 463 8.20 -16.31 21.67
CA ASP A 463 7.38 -17.32 20.98
C ASP A 463 8.19 -18.59 20.65
N GLY A 464 9.49 -18.57 20.92
CA GLY A 464 10.46 -19.62 20.60
C GLY A 464 10.06 -21.02 21.06
N MET A 465 9.39 -21.16 22.21
CA MET A 465 8.91 -22.45 22.73
C MET A 465 7.46 -22.76 22.34
N LEU A 466 6.68 -21.74 21.96
CA LEU A 466 5.26 -21.87 21.64
C LEU A 466 5.02 -22.17 20.17
N PHE A 467 5.96 -21.80 19.29
CA PHE A 467 5.83 -21.96 17.85
C PHE A 467 5.76 -23.44 17.42
N ARG A 468 4.85 -23.76 16.50
CA ARG A 468 4.66 -25.12 15.97
C ARG A 468 4.53 -25.13 14.45
N ILE A 469 5.08 -26.16 13.82
CA ILE A 469 4.82 -26.45 12.40
C ILE A 469 3.48 -27.19 12.33
N ALA A 470 2.43 -26.51 11.85
CA ALA A 470 1.05 -27.02 11.88
C ALA A 470 0.86 -28.24 10.96
N SER A 471 1.29 -28.10 9.70
CA SER A 471 1.14 -29.12 8.66
C SER A 471 2.34 -29.08 7.72
N VAL A 472 2.78 -30.23 7.22
CA VAL A 472 3.70 -30.31 6.08
C VAL A 472 2.86 -30.54 4.82
N LYS A 473 3.15 -29.79 3.77
CA LYS A 473 2.54 -29.94 2.44
C LYS A 473 3.64 -30.29 1.45
N ASP A 474 3.28 -31.07 0.45
CA ASP A 474 4.17 -31.54 -0.62
C ASP A 474 5.32 -32.42 -0.08
N GLU A 475 4.98 -33.36 0.81
CA GLU A 475 5.93 -34.33 1.40
C GLU A 475 6.69 -35.10 0.31
N GLY A 476 8.00 -35.19 0.48
CA GLY A 476 8.93 -35.78 -0.47
C GLY A 476 9.46 -34.84 -1.56
N ALA A 477 8.97 -33.60 -1.67
CA ALA A 477 9.43 -32.67 -2.70
C ALA A 477 10.95 -32.36 -2.66
N LEU A 478 11.60 -32.55 -1.51
CA LEU A 478 13.03 -32.30 -1.32
C LEU A 478 13.87 -33.60 -1.19
N GLU A 479 13.32 -34.78 -1.50
CA GLU A 479 14.05 -36.06 -1.41
C GLU A 479 15.39 -36.05 -2.15
N GLN A 480 15.42 -35.43 -3.34
CA GLN A 480 16.62 -35.30 -4.16
C GLN A 480 17.74 -34.44 -3.52
N TYR A 481 17.41 -33.73 -2.43
CA TYR A 481 18.32 -32.92 -1.62
C TYR A 481 18.54 -33.53 -0.22
N MET A 482 18.38 -34.85 -0.08
CA MET A 482 18.61 -35.61 1.15
C MET A 482 17.60 -35.32 2.28
N TRP A 483 16.47 -34.68 1.99
CA TRP A 483 15.36 -34.54 2.92
C TRP A 483 14.48 -35.78 2.90
N LYS A 484 14.39 -36.50 4.02
CA LYS A 484 13.64 -37.75 4.09
C LYS A 484 12.14 -37.49 4.16
N LYS A 485 11.40 -38.12 3.25
CA LYS A 485 9.93 -38.09 3.26
C LYS A 485 9.35 -38.66 4.54
N GLY A 486 8.40 -37.93 5.14
CA GLY A 486 7.78 -38.24 6.42
C GLY A 486 8.57 -37.74 7.64
N GLU A 487 9.84 -37.35 7.48
CA GLU A 487 10.69 -36.80 8.54
C GLU A 487 10.90 -35.28 8.39
N GLU A 488 10.35 -34.63 7.36
CA GLU A 488 10.69 -33.24 6.99
C GLU A 488 10.40 -32.25 8.12
N ARG A 489 9.32 -32.47 8.89
CA ARG A 489 9.00 -31.64 10.06
C ARG A 489 10.14 -31.61 11.07
N SER A 490 10.80 -32.74 11.30
CA SER A 490 11.89 -32.88 12.27
C SER A 490 13.23 -32.33 11.76
N MET A 491 13.37 -32.24 10.43
CA MET A 491 14.55 -31.69 9.77
C MET A 491 14.53 -30.15 9.71
N VAL A 492 13.36 -29.53 9.91
CA VAL A 492 13.23 -28.08 10.04
C VAL A 492 13.77 -27.60 11.38
N GLN A 493 14.56 -26.54 11.34
CA GLN A 493 15.07 -25.88 12.52
C GLN A 493 14.16 -24.71 12.91
N VAL A 494 14.03 -24.48 14.22
CA VAL A 494 13.38 -23.26 14.76
C VAL A 494 14.43 -22.49 15.50
N ALA A 495 14.52 -21.19 15.25
CA ALA A 495 15.49 -20.31 15.86
C ALA A 495 14.87 -18.97 16.26
N SER A 496 15.60 -18.24 17.09
CA SER A 496 15.32 -16.86 17.46
C SER A 496 16.56 -16.02 17.24
N ILE A 497 16.36 -14.76 16.84
CA ILE A 497 17.44 -13.78 16.73
C ILE A 497 17.18 -12.74 17.82
N ASP A 498 18.14 -12.59 18.72
CA ASP A 498 18.10 -11.53 19.73
C ASP A 498 18.70 -10.26 19.14
N PHE A 499 17.84 -9.42 18.57
CA PHE A 499 18.26 -8.13 18.02
C PHE A 499 18.66 -7.10 19.10
N ASN A 500 18.54 -7.42 20.40
CA ASN A 500 18.95 -6.55 21.51
C ASN A 500 20.35 -6.86 22.04
N ARG A 501 20.89 -8.07 21.79
CA ARG A 501 22.28 -8.38 22.13
C ARG A 501 23.17 -7.70 21.10
N GLY A 502 23.89 -6.69 21.57
CA GLY A 502 24.91 -5.98 20.81
C GLY A 502 25.91 -6.94 20.18
N PHE A 503 26.45 -6.50 19.05
CA PHE A 503 27.44 -7.15 18.19
C PHE A 503 28.38 -8.12 18.91
N VAL A 504 28.54 -9.31 18.34
CA VAL A 504 29.77 -10.10 18.53
C VAL A 504 30.81 -9.41 17.64
N GLY A 505 31.73 -8.68 18.26
CA GLY A 505 32.80 -7.96 17.58
C GLY A 505 33.88 -8.90 17.04
#